data_AF-A0A914AYW4-F1
#
_entry.id   AF-A0A914AYW4-F1
#
_cell.length_a   1.000
_cell.length_b   1.000
_cell.length_c   1.000
_cell.angle_alpha   90.00
_cell.angle_beta   90.00
_cell.angle_gamma   90.00
#
_symmetry.space_group_name_H-M   'P 1'
#
loop_
_entity.id
_entity.type
_entity.pdbx_description
1 polymer ?
#
loop_
_entity_poly.entity_id
_entity_poly.type
_entity_poly.pdbx_seq_one_letter_code
_entity_poly.pdbx_strand_id
1 'polypeptide(L)'
;SGLSCTSSPLGMASGAIPDSSVTASGTYGSPYLPSKARLNSTGWWICPNGKPEGQWIQVDLGQYTAITGIIVQGHSSRHIRTFAVNYSNTGESNDWQKLTDRGQTVQLNGNNGSGQPVNVTFPVVLMARFLRILPLTWSHSDYYYLRFEVLGCRVTSGMIRLIGGDDKWSGKVEIYRHDAWGAVCDSSWDMKDATTVCHQLGFIEALEAKTGLSSRESDRPIVMNRVACTGTERRLADCPFVCTGSQQCSSSTVAGVVCKPRPDELRLVGGSRTSGRVEIYRGGSWGTICDSNWNETDAGIVCRQLGFSDALEAKSAAHFGQGSGPVHMDGVACEGSEEKITDCPSYCWEETSCSHSHDAGVICSDGNTVTTNK
;
A
#
# COMPACT_ATOMS: atom_id res chain seq x y z
N SER A 1 3.89 -8.69 -4.40
CA SER A 1 3.93 -9.68 -3.31
C SER A 1 2.74 -9.45 -2.39
N GLY A 2 1.86 -10.44 -2.22
CA GLY A 2 0.81 -10.37 -1.19
C GLY A 2 1.39 -10.49 0.22
N LEU A 3 0.89 -9.69 1.16
CA LEU A 3 1.25 -9.73 2.59
C LEU A 3 -0.01 -9.59 3.46
N SER A 4 -0.09 -10.37 4.54
CA SER A 4 -1.19 -10.34 5.52
C SER A 4 -1.10 -9.14 6.50
N CYS A 5 -0.87 -7.93 6.00
CA CYS A 5 -0.62 -6.74 6.81
C CYS A 5 -1.70 -5.67 6.59
N THR A 6 -2.35 -5.22 7.67
CA THR A 6 -3.25 -4.07 7.62
C THR A 6 -2.47 -2.77 7.77
N SER A 7 -2.77 -1.76 6.95
CA SER A 7 -2.11 -0.46 6.96
C SER A 7 -2.59 0.38 8.15
N SER A 8 -1.93 0.27 9.32
CA SER A 8 -2.30 0.95 10.56
C SER A 8 -1.19 1.88 11.09
N PRO A 9 -1.51 2.96 11.82
CA PRO A 9 -0.49 3.81 12.47
C PRO A 9 0.44 3.01 13.39
N LEU A 10 1.75 3.18 13.23
CA LEU A 10 2.77 2.44 13.98
C LEU A 10 3.24 3.16 15.24
N GLY A 11 2.91 4.44 15.39
CA GLY A 11 2.94 5.12 16.68
C GLY A 11 3.79 6.38 16.75
N MET A 12 3.97 7.08 15.63
CA MET A 12 4.53 8.44 15.66
C MET A 12 3.60 9.36 16.45
N ALA A 13 2.32 9.42 16.11
CA ALA A 13 1.34 10.30 16.74
C ALA A 13 1.02 9.89 18.18
N SER A 14 0.90 8.59 18.44
CA SER A 14 0.56 8.07 19.76
C SER A 14 1.71 8.09 20.77
N GLY A 15 2.95 8.28 20.30
CA GLY A 15 4.15 8.21 21.12
C GLY A 15 4.61 6.77 21.42
N ALA A 16 3.98 5.75 20.84
CA ALA A 16 4.44 4.36 20.99
C ALA A 16 5.83 4.13 20.34
N ILE A 17 6.18 4.92 19.33
CA ILE A 17 7.56 5.08 18.87
C ILE A 17 8.21 6.16 19.74
N PRO A 18 9.28 5.89 20.50
CA PRO A 18 9.88 6.85 21.42
C PRO A 18 10.63 7.97 20.69
N ASP A 19 10.81 9.13 21.34
CA ASP A 19 11.50 10.29 20.75
C ASP A 19 12.93 9.98 20.31
N SER A 20 13.62 9.12 21.06
CA SER A 20 14.98 8.65 20.74
C SER A 20 15.07 7.88 19.43
N SER A 21 13.96 7.32 18.94
CA SER A 21 13.90 6.60 17.68
C SER A 21 13.77 7.50 16.46
N VAL A 22 13.55 8.82 16.63
CA VAL A 22 13.37 9.76 15.53
C VAL A 22 14.60 10.64 15.39
N THR A 23 15.34 10.47 14.30
CA THR A 23 16.59 11.21 14.03
C THR A 23 16.57 11.83 12.65
N ALA A 24 17.41 12.82 12.41
CA ALA A 24 17.46 13.54 11.14
C ALA A 24 18.89 13.97 10.79
N SER A 25 19.10 14.29 9.52
CA SER A 25 20.35 14.87 9.01
C SER A 25 20.69 16.23 9.61
N GLY A 26 19.66 16.96 10.04
CA GLY A 26 19.78 18.28 10.66
C GLY A 26 18.84 18.40 11.84
N THR A 27 19.31 19.05 12.91
CA THR A 27 18.53 19.29 14.13
C THR A 27 18.58 20.76 14.52
N TYR A 28 17.43 21.24 14.99
CA TYR A 28 17.27 22.55 15.61
C TYR A 28 16.70 22.37 17.00
N GLY A 29 16.81 23.41 17.83
CA GLY A 29 16.14 23.44 19.13
C GLY A 29 14.61 23.34 18.99
N SER A 30 13.94 23.08 20.11
CA SER A 30 12.48 23.14 20.19
C SER A 30 11.95 24.48 19.65
N PRO A 31 10.87 24.50 18.83
CA PRO A 31 9.93 23.42 18.52
C PRO A 31 10.27 22.60 17.26
N TYR A 32 11.52 22.61 16.81
CA TYR A 32 11.94 22.10 15.48
C TYR A 32 12.73 20.78 15.52
N LEU A 33 12.72 20.10 16.66
CA LEU A 33 13.43 18.82 16.85
C LEU A 33 12.81 17.72 15.97
N PRO A 34 13.58 16.70 15.57
CA PRO A 34 13.04 15.53 14.86
C PRO A 34 11.87 14.87 15.61
N SER A 35 11.92 14.81 16.94
CA SER A 35 10.82 14.29 17.78
C SER A 35 9.52 15.09 17.67
N LYS A 36 9.56 16.33 17.17
CA LYS A 36 8.37 17.14 16.91
C LYS A 36 7.75 16.87 15.53
N ALA A 37 8.38 16.07 14.68
CA ALA A 37 7.84 15.64 13.38
C ALA A 37 6.71 14.61 13.48
N ARG A 38 6.11 14.39 14.65
CA ARG A 38 5.00 13.46 14.81
C ARG A 38 3.73 14.06 14.24
N LEU A 39 2.90 13.25 13.59
CA LEU A 39 1.59 13.69 13.09
C LEU A 39 0.79 14.39 14.18
N ASN A 40 0.15 15.52 13.85
CA ASN A 40 -0.64 16.37 14.76
C ASN A 40 0.12 16.95 15.98
N SER A 41 1.45 16.82 16.03
CA SER A 41 2.30 17.49 17.03
C SER A 41 2.19 19.02 16.94
N THR A 42 2.47 19.71 18.05
CA THR A 42 2.51 21.18 18.13
C THR A 42 3.77 21.80 17.52
N GLY A 43 4.78 20.98 17.21
CA GLY A 43 6.01 21.41 16.53
C GLY A 43 6.17 20.74 15.17
N TRP A 44 7.37 20.88 14.59
CA TRP A 44 7.68 20.42 13.25
C TRP A 44 9.10 19.89 13.20
N TRP A 45 9.43 19.07 12.21
CA TRP A 45 10.82 19.04 11.75
C TRP A 45 10.99 20.00 10.57
N ILE A 46 12.11 20.72 10.59
CA ILE A 46 12.51 21.71 9.59
C ILE A 46 13.89 21.32 9.05
N CYS A 47 14.10 21.52 7.75
CA CYS A 47 15.45 21.40 7.20
C CYS A 47 16.37 22.55 7.66
N PRO A 48 17.69 22.31 7.75
CA PRO A 48 18.70 23.36 7.91
C PRO A 48 18.52 24.53 6.93
N ASN A 49 18.37 25.75 7.48
CA ASN A 49 18.34 27.00 6.73
C ASN A 49 19.55 27.06 5.77
N GLY A 50 19.26 27.29 4.47
CA GLY A 50 20.28 27.40 3.43
C GLY A 50 20.84 26.07 2.90
N LYS A 51 20.40 24.91 3.42
CA LYS A 51 20.75 23.58 2.88
C LYS A 51 19.54 22.62 2.87
N PRO A 52 18.44 22.94 2.17
CA PRO A 52 17.24 22.10 2.14
C PRO A 52 17.44 20.79 1.35
N GLU A 53 18.38 20.78 0.41
CA GLU A 53 18.71 19.62 -0.44
C GLU A 53 19.46 18.53 0.34
N GLY A 54 19.15 17.26 0.04
CA GLY A 54 19.82 16.09 0.61
C GLY A 54 19.51 15.82 2.08
N GLN A 55 18.58 16.56 2.67
CA GLN A 55 18.16 16.35 4.05
C GLN A 55 17.26 15.13 4.18
N TRP A 56 17.28 14.53 5.36
CA TRP A 56 16.45 13.37 5.66
C TRP A 56 16.01 13.37 7.11
N ILE A 57 14.85 12.79 7.35
CA ILE A 57 14.39 12.37 8.68
C ILE A 57 14.12 10.87 8.63
N GLN A 58 14.44 10.16 9.71
CA GLN A 58 14.26 8.73 9.78
C GLN A 58 13.67 8.31 11.12
N VAL A 59 13.18 7.09 11.14
CA VAL A 59 12.64 6.45 12.33
C VAL A 59 13.17 5.01 12.46
N ASP A 60 13.60 4.66 13.67
CA ASP A 60 13.83 3.28 14.10
C ASP A 60 12.53 2.70 14.68
N LEU A 61 11.94 1.73 13.98
CA LEU A 61 10.71 1.06 14.40
C LEU A 61 10.93 0.03 15.53
N GLY A 62 12.19 -0.17 15.94
CA GLY A 62 12.62 -1.06 17.03
C GLY A 62 12.67 -2.54 16.64
N GLN A 63 11.91 -2.95 15.63
CA GLN A 63 11.85 -4.32 15.12
C GLN A 63 11.55 -4.36 13.63
N TYR A 64 11.69 -5.56 13.05
CA TYR A 64 11.31 -5.81 11.66
C TYR A 64 9.81 -5.56 11.47
N THR A 65 9.49 -4.66 10.53
CA THR A 65 8.14 -4.14 10.35
C THR A 65 7.78 -4.16 8.87
N ALA A 66 6.53 -4.53 8.59
CA ALA A 66 5.95 -4.37 7.28
C ALA A 66 5.38 -2.95 7.17
N ILE A 67 5.97 -2.14 6.31
CA ILE A 67 5.66 -0.73 6.14
C ILE A 67 4.90 -0.57 4.82
N THR A 68 3.65 -0.16 4.93
CA THR A 68 2.70 -0.08 3.80
C THR A 68 2.54 1.34 3.28
N GLY A 69 2.97 2.33 4.04
CA GLY A 69 2.85 3.73 3.66
C GLY A 69 3.22 4.70 4.77
N ILE A 70 2.85 5.95 4.57
CA ILE A 70 3.10 7.05 5.49
C ILE A 70 1.98 8.08 5.37
N ILE A 71 1.64 8.74 6.48
CA ILE A 71 0.85 9.97 6.47
C ILE A 71 1.82 11.14 6.60
N VAL A 72 1.73 12.13 5.73
CA VAL A 72 2.54 13.36 5.81
C VAL A 72 1.68 14.58 6.05
N GLN A 73 2.16 15.51 6.87
CA GLN A 73 1.46 16.72 7.25
C GLN A 73 2.43 17.90 7.36
N GLY A 74 2.35 18.82 6.41
CA GLY A 74 3.07 20.09 6.44
C GLY A 74 2.20 21.26 6.90
N HIS A 75 2.76 22.47 6.90
CA HIS A 75 1.99 23.70 7.11
C HIS A 75 1.37 24.16 5.79
N SER A 76 0.29 24.93 5.84
CA SER A 76 -0.41 25.42 4.65
C SER A 76 0.53 26.18 3.70
N SER A 77 1.38 27.05 4.23
CA SER A 77 2.36 27.81 3.43
C SER A 77 3.72 27.14 3.23
N ARG A 78 4.07 26.13 4.04
CA ARG A 78 5.42 25.52 4.07
C ARG A 78 5.31 24.01 4.27
N HIS A 79 5.52 23.26 3.19
CA HIS A 79 5.40 21.80 3.19
C HIS A 79 6.25 21.17 2.10
N ILE A 80 6.50 19.87 2.23
CA ILE A 80 7.07 19.06 1.16
C ILE A 80 5.97 18.75 0.13
N ARG A 81 6.30 18.89 -1.16
CA ARG A 81 5.43 18.55 -2.29
C ARG A 81 5.70 17.15 -2.79
N THR A 82 6.98 16.75 -2.84
CA THR A 82 7.37 15.40 -3.22
C THR A 82 8.53 14.91 -2.36
N PHE A 83 8.61 13.60 -2.18
CA PHE A 83 9.66 12.97 -1.39
C PHE A 83 9.98 11.56 -1.90
N ALA A 84 11.18 11.09 -1.58
CA ALA A 84 11.57 9.70 -1.73
C ALA A 84 11.61 9.01 -0.36
N VAL A 85 11.58 7.68 -0.38
CA VAL A 85 11.68 6.85 0.81
C VAL A 85 12.84 5.89 0.65
N ASN A 86 13.68 5.81 1.67
CA ASN A 86 14.68 4.75 1.82
C ASN A 86 14.35 3.91 3.05
N TYR A 87 14.83 2.67 3.07
CA TYR A 87 14.62 1.74 4.17
C TYR A 87 15.87 0.91 4.44
N SER A 88 15.99 0.40 5.66
CA SER A 88 17.14 -0.40 6.10
C SER A 88 16.73 -1.35 7.24
N ASN A 89 17.47 -2.45 7.37
CA ASN A 89 17.33 -3.41 8.45
C ASN A 89 18.27 -3.10 9.62
N THR A 90 19.45 -2.54 9.34
CA THR A 90 20.50 -2.29 10.35
C THR A 90 20.62 -0.82 10.74
N GLY A 91 20.22 0.10 9.87
CA GLY A 91 20.42 1.54 10.00
C GLY A 91 21.83 1.99 9.55
N GLU A 92 22.72 1.06 9.21
CA GLU A 92 24.08 1.33 8.76
C GLU A 92 24.09 1.92 7.34
N SER A 93 25.11 2.74 7.03
CA SER A 93 25.16 3.53 5.78
C SER A 93 25.13 2.69 4.50
N ASN A 94 25.62 1.45 4.55
CA ASN A 94 25.71 0.50 3.43
C ASN A 94 24.44 -0.35 3.22
N ASP A 95 23.50 -0.36 4.16
CA ASP A 95 22.30 -1.21 4.12
C ASP A 95 21.05 -0.46 3.61
N TRP A 96 21.18 0.85 3.34
CA TRP A 96 20.06 1.67 2.87
C TRP A 96 19.66 1.34 1.43
N GLN A 97 18.41 0.97 1.27
CA GLN A 97 17.77 0.68 0.00
C GLN A 97 16.75 1.77 -0.34
N LYS A 98 16.55 2.04 -1.63
CA LYS A 98 15.53 2.99 -2.11
C LYS A 98 14.22 2.25 -2.34
N LEU A 99 13.09 2.90 -2.06
CA LEU A 99 11.79 2.45 -2.54
C LEU A 99 11.79 2.50 -4.06
N THR A 100 11.59 1.33 -4.68
CA THR A 100 11.49 1.19 -6.13
C THR A 100 10.21 0.49 -6.51
N ASP A 101 9.72 0.80 -7.71
CA ASP A 101 8.67 0.06 -8.38
C ASP A 101 9.18 -0.34 -9.77
N ARG A 102 9.06 -1.61 -10.10
CA ARG A 102 9.63 -2.22 -11.33
C ARG A 102 11.08 -1.80 -11.62
N GLY A 103 11.88 -1.60 -10.56
CA GLY A 103 13.30 -1.22 -10.66
C GLY A 103 13.57 0.29 -10.77
N GLN A 104 12.54 1.13 -10.92
CA GLN A 104 12.66 2.59 -10.94
C GLN A 104 12.45 3.19 -9.56
N THR A 105 13.18 4.26 -9.22
CA THR A 105 13.00 4.95 -7.93
C THR A 105 11.66 5.68 -7.93
N VAL A 106 10.87 5.46 -6.87
CA VAL A 106 9.54 6.05 -6.75
C VAL A 106 9.63 7.43 -6.09
N GLN A 107 9.02 8.43 -6.74
CA GLN A 107 8.79 9.75 -6.15
C GLN A 107 7.34 9.81 -5.68
N LEU A 108 7.15 10.07 -4.38
CA LEU A 108 5.85 10.10 -3.74
C LEU A 108 5.34 11.54 -3.59
N ASN A 109 4.03 11.72 -3.75
CA ASN A 109 3.37 13.01 -3.57
C ASN A 109 3.11 13.30 -2.09
N GLY A 110 3.49 14.48 -1.65
CA GLY A 110 3.35 14.99 -0.28
C GLY A 110 2.11 15.87 -0.11
N ASN A 111 2.25 16.95 0.66
CA ASN A 111 1.14 17.87 0.92
C ASN A 111 0.94 18.88 -0.24
N ASN A 112 -0.28 19.40 -0.34
CA ASN A 112 -0.73 20.33 -1.39
C ASN A 112 -1.07 21.75 -0.87
N GLY A 113 -0.67 22.10 0.36
CA GLY A 113 -0.90 23.44 0.93
C GLY A 113 -2.18 23.64 1.75
N SER A 114 -3.01 22.61 1.92
CA SER A 114 -4.14 22.65 2.87
C SER A 114 -3.73 22.58 4.35
N GLY A 115 -2.51 22.11 4.63
CA GLY A 115 -2.05 21.78 5.99
C GLY A 115 -2.68 20.51 6.59
N GLN A 116 -3.59 19.85 5.85
CA GLN A 116 -4.21 18.60 6.25
C GLN A 116 -3.25 17.42 6.06
N PRO A 117 -3.35 16.38 6.91
CA PRO A 117 -2.65 15.11 6.69
C PRO A 117 -3.00 14.49 5.34
N VAL A 118 -2.01 13.96 4.64
CA VAL A 118 -2.16 13.24 3.37
C VAL A 118 -1.64 11.83 3.56
N ASN A 119 -2.48 10.83 3.27
CA ASN A 119 -2.10 9.42 3.28
C ASN A 119 -1.36 9.09 1.98
N VAL A 120 -0.21 8.43 2.10
CA VAL A 120 0.65 8.02 0.99
C VAL A 120 0.90 6.52 1.12
N THR A 121 0.26 5.74 0.27
CA THR A 121 0.48 4.28 0.18
C THR A 121 1.70 4.00 -0.69
N PHE A 122 2.53 3.05 -0.28
CA PHE A 122 3.68 2.62 -1.09
C PHE A 122 3.25 1.61 -2.16
N PRO A 123 3.86 1.62 -3.35
CA PRO A 123 3.54 0.67 -4.43
C PRO A 123 3.94 -0.77 -4.07
N VAL A 124 4.90 -0.93 -3.16
CA VAL A 124 5.31 -2.21 -2.59
C VAL A 124 5.38 -2.11 -1.07
N VAL A 125 5.09 -3.21 -0.37
CA VAL A 125 5.27 -3.27 1.08
C VAL A 125 6.75 -3.41 1.39
N LEU A 126 7.28 -2.45 2.16
CA LEU A 126 8.67 -2.46 2.60
C LEU A 126 8.82 -3.31 3.85
N MET A 127 9.84 -4.16 3.86
CA MET A 127 10.15 -5.02 5.00
C MET A 127 11.45 -4.54 5.63
N ALA A 128 11.34 -3.75 6.69
CA ALA A 128 12.46 -3.02 7.26
C ALA A 128 12.28 -2.69 8.73
N ARG A 129 13.38 -2.34 9.41
CA ARG A 129 13.35 -1.77 10.76
C ARG A 129 13.42 -0.24 10.73
N PHE A 130 14.16 0.30 9.78
CA PHE A 130 14.37 1.73 9.63
C PHE A 130 13.68 2.24 8.38
N LEU A 131 13.02 3.40 8.51
CA LEU A 131 12.43 4.13 7.40
C LEU A 131 13.00 5.54 7.38
N ARG A 132 13.39 6.03 6.20
CA ARG A 132 13.93 7.37 5.98
C ARG A 132 13.14 8.08 4.90
N ILE A 133 12.71 9.30 5.20
CA ILE A 133 12.02 10.20 4.29
C ILE A 133 13.04 11.21 3.77
N LEU A 134 13.08 11.39 2.45
CA LEU A 134 13.97 12.31 1.77
C LEU A 134 13.12 13.33 1.00
N PRO A 135 12.88 14.53 1.56
CA PRO A 135 12.22 15.60 0.83
C PRO A 135 12.95 15.93 -0.48
N LEU A 136 12.20 16.02 -1.58
CA LEU A 136 12.74 16.30 -2.92
C LEU A 136 12.34 17.69 -3.41
N THR A 137 11.05 18.03 -3.28
CA THR A 137 10.52 19.34 -3.64
C THR A 137 9.60 19.87 -2.54
N TRP A 138 9.46 21.19 -2.46
CA TRP A 138 8.73 21.85 -1.38
C TRP A 138 8.14 23.20 -1.83
N SER A 139 7.26 23.77 -1.01
CA SER A 139 6.40 24.90 -1.42
C SER A 139 7.04 26.30 -1.39
N HIS A 140 8.20 26.48 -0.76
CA HIS A 140 8.84 27.79 -0.54
C HIS A 140 10.36 27.72 -0.71
N SER A 141 11.03 28.76 -1.20
CA SER A 141 12.49 28.74 -1.48
C SER A 141 13.43 28.31 -0.34
N ASP A 142 13.09 28.51 0.94
CA ASP A 142 14.11 28.52 2.01
C ASP A 142 14.11 27.28 2.91
N TYR A 143 12.92 26.79 3.27
CA TYR A 143 12.74 25.63 4.15
C TYR A 143 11.30 25.10 4.13
N TYR A 144 11.11 23.86 4.60
CA TYR A 144 9.82 23.18 4.71
C TYR A 144 9.55 22.67 6.12
N TYR A 145 8.27 22.40 6.41
CA TYR A 145 7.84 21.74 7.63
C TYR A 145 7.31 20.35 7.33
N LEU A 146 7.67 19.39 8.18
CA LEU A 146 7.23 18.02 8.07
C LEU A 146 6.79 17.49 9.44
N ARG A 147 5.58 16.94 9.45
CA ARG A 147 5.11 15.95 10.42
C ARG A 147 4.69 14.69 9.68
N PHE A 148 4.77 13.53 10.32
CA PHE A 148 4.39 12.28 9.70
C PHE A 148 3.96 11.19 10.69
N GLU A 149 3.27 10.18 10.15
CA GLU A 149 2.94 8.92 10.81
C GLU A 149 3.31 7.77 9.88
N VAL A 150 3.96 6.73 10.41
CA VAL A 150 4.29 5.55 9.60
C VAL A 150 3.13 4.57 9.65
N LEU A 151 2.76 4.02 8.49
CA LEU A 151 1.68 3.03 8.38
C LEU A 151 2.25 1.64 8.10
N GLY A 152 1.64 0.64 8.72
CA GLY A 152 1.99 -0.76 8.52
C GLY A 152 1.57 -1.64 9.67
N CYS A 153 2.30 -2.74 9.85
CA CYS A 153 2.11 -3.66 10.96
C CYS A 153 3.45 -4.29 11.38
N ARG A 154 3.60 -4.53 12.68
CA ARG A 154 4.78 -5.21 13.24
C ARG A 154 4.79 -6.66 12.76
N VAL A 155 5.92 -7.14 12.25
CA VAL A 155 6.02 -8.52 11.80
C VAL A 155 5.97 -9.43 13.03
N THR A 156 5.03 -10.36 13.04
CA THR A 156 4.84 -11.34 14.12
C THR A 156 4.98 -12.75 13.58
N SER A 157 5.29 -13.69 14.47
CA SER A 157 5.40 -15.09 14.07
C SER A 157 4.08 -15.57 13.44
N GLY A 158 4.18 -16.20 12.26
CA GLY A 158 3.04 -16.68 11.48
C GLY A 158 2.57 -15.77 10.35
N MET A 159 3.21 -14.60 10.15
CA MET A 159 3.03 -13.82 8.92
C MET A 159 3.58 -14.56 7.70
N ILE A 160 2.89 -14.42 6.57
CA ILE A 160 3.25 -15.10 5.32
C ILE A 160 3.40 -14.10 4.16
N ARG A 161 4.20 -14.47 3.16
CA ARG A 161 4.35 -13.72 1.90
C ARG A 161 4.60 -14.65 0.71
N LEU A 162 4.32 -14.15 -0.49
CA LEU A 162 4.64 -14.82 -1.76
C LEU A 162 5.88 -14.21 -2.42
N ILE A 163 6.81 -15.06 -2.86
CA ILE A 163 8.07 -14.67 -3.51
C ILE A 163 8.28 -15.40 -4.84
N GLY A 164 8.73 -14.67 -5.85
CA GLY A 164 9.19 -15.24 -7.13
C GLY A 164 8.10 -15.80 -8.02
N GLY A 165 6.84 -15.36 -7.86
CA GLY A 165 5.80 -15.54 -8.86
C GLY A 165 5.86 -14.46 -9.94
N ASP A 166 5.19 -14.72 -11.06
CA ASP A 166 5.09 -13.79 -12.20
C ASP A 166 4.16 -12.60 -11.90
N ASP A 167 3.33 -12.73 -10.85
CA ASP A 167 2.35 -11.75 -10.42
C ASP A 167 2.27 -11.65 -8.88
N LYS A 168 1.37 -10.81 -8.36
CA LYS A 168 1.23 -10.57 -6.91
C LYS A 168 0.45 -11.66 -6.16
N TRP A 169 -0.24 -12.55 -6.86
CA TRP A 169 -1.10 -13.60 -6.29
C TRP A 169 -0.51 -15.01 -6.48
N SER A 170 0.70 -15.13 -7.02
CA SER A 170 1.41 -16.40 -7.16
C SER A 170 2.83 -16.34 -6.58
N GLY A 171 3.37 -17.50 -6.23
CA GLY A 171 4.77 -17.64 -5.83
C GLY A 171 5.01 -18.66 -4.72
N LYS A 172 6.26 -18.73 -4.27
CA LYS A 172 6.68 -19.56 -3.13
C LYS A 172 6.15 -18.97 -1.83
N VAL A 173 5.70 -19.83 -0.94
CA VAL A 173 5.22 -19.43 0.38
C VAL A 173 6.40 -19.33 1.35
N GLU A 174 6.60 -18.14 1.92
CA GLU A 174 7.48 -17.95 3.06
C GLU A 174 6.68 -17.56 4.30
N ILE A 175 7.08 -18.05 5.46
CA ILE A 175 6.48 -17.76 6.76
C ILE A 175 7.53 -17.20 7.72
N TYR A 176 7.15 -16.18 8.51
CA TYR A 176 8.03 -15.58 9.51
C TYR A 176 7.96 -16.34 10.84
N ARG A 177 9.07 -16.90 11.29
CA ARG A 177 9.19 -17.61 12.58
C ARG A 177 10.60 -17.44 13.14
N HIS A 178 10.72 -17.36 14.48
CA HIS A 178 12.02 -17.23 15.15
C HIS A 178 12.89 -16.10 14.58
N ASP A 179 12.28 -14.93 14.39
CA ASP A 179 12.89 -13.71 13.86
C ASP A 179 13.48 -13.81 12.43
N ALA A 180 13.14 -14.86 11.68
CA ALA A 180 13.57 -15.03 10.30
C ALA A 180 12.41 -15.48 9.39
N TRP A 181 12.51 -15.13 8.11
CA TRP A 181 11.67 -15.74 7.08
C TRP A 181 12.21 -17.12 6.75
N GLY A 182 11.33 -18.10 6.67
CA GLY A 182 11.65 -19.45 6.23
C GLY A 182 10.67 -19.95 5.17
N ALA A 183 11.13 -20.93 4.41
CA ALA A 183 10.32 -21.61 3.41
C ALA A 183 9.40 -22.66 4.05
N VAL A 184 8.29 -22.95 3.37
CA VAL A 184 7.37 -24.04 3.71
C VAL A 184 7.66 -25.23 2.80
N CYS A 185 7.77 -26.43 3.36
CA CYS A 185 7.98 -27.64 2.57
C CYS A 185 6.69 -28.08 1.86
N ASP A 186 6.84 -28.64 0.66
CA ASP A 186 5.73 -29.19 -0.13
C ASP A 186 5.25 -30.58 0.29
N SER A 187 5.89 -31.21 1.29
CA SER A 187 5.46 -32.51 1.79
C SER A 187 4.07 -32.39 2.40
N SER A 188 3.13 -33.19 1.89
CA SER A 188 1.71 -33.14 2.23
C SER A 188 0.99 -31.84 1.88
N TRP A 189 1.63 -30.94 1.12
CA TRP A 189 1.04 -29.67 0.70
C TRP A 189 -0.15 -29.90 -0.23
N ASP A 190 -1.32 -29.42 0.17
CA ASP A 190 -2.56 -29.63 -0.57
C ASP A 190 -3.35 -28.32 -0.82
N MET A 191 -4.53 -28.45 -1.45
CA MET A 191 -5.39 -27.31 -1.76
C MET A 191 -5.97 -26.62 -0.51
N LYS A 192 -6.11 -27.30 0.62
CA LYS A 192 -6.59 -26.68 1.88
C LYS A 192 -5.50 -25.82 2.49
N ASP A 193 -4.25 -26.28 2.45
CA ASP A 193 -3.10 -25.48 2.86
C ASP A 193 -2.96 -24.23 1.99
N ALA A 194 -2.98 -24.43 0.66
CA ALA A 194 -2.89 -23.34 -0.30
C ALA A 194 -4.05 -22.34 -0.15
N THR A 195 -5.28 -22.81 0.07
CA THR A 195 -6.45 -21.95 0.28
C THR A 195 -6.32 -21.14 1.56
N THR A 196 -5.80 -21.74 2.64
CA THR A 196 -5.52 -21.04 3.90
C THR A 196 -4.51 -19.90 3.69
N VAL A 197 -3.44 -20.15 2.90
CA VAL A 197 -2.48 -19.10 2.49
C VAL A 197 -3.18 -17.98 1.73
N CYS A 198 -3.95 -18.31 0.71
CA CYS A 198 -4.63 -17.32 -0.12
C CYS A 198 -5.62 -16.47 0.68
N HIS A 199 -6.43 -17.10 1.55
CA HIS A 199 -7.33 -16.39 2.46
C HIS A 199 -6.59 -15.46 3.42
N GLN A 200 -5.51 -15.94 4.04
CA GLN A 200 -4.71 -15.14 4.98
C GLN A 200 -4.08 -13.90 4.28
N LEU A 201 -3.77 -14.01 2.98
CA LEU A 201 -3.28 -12.89 2.15
C LEU A 201 -4.40 -11.99 1.60
N GLY A 202 -5.66 -12.30 1.88
CA GLY A 202 -6.82 -11.52 1.42
C GLY A 202 -7.38 -11.90 0.05
N PHE A 203 -6.89 -12.98 -0.56
CA PHE A 203 -7.43 -13.52 -1.81
C PHE A 203 -8.67 -14.40 -1.57
N ILE A 204 -9.38 -14.76 -2.65
CA ILE A 204 -10.64 -15.51 -2.55
C ILE A 204 -10.41 -16.97 -2.19
N GLU A 205 -9.53 -17.65 -2.91
CA GLU A 205 -9.26 -19.09 -2.77
C GLU A 205 -7.92 -19.41 -3.47
N ALA A 206 -7.40 -20.62 -3.28
CA ALA A 206 -6.31 -21.11 -4.12
C ALA A 206 -6.85 -21.68 -5.43
N LEU A 207 -6.20 -21.32 -6.53
CA LEU A 207 -6.36 -21.96 -7.84
C LEU A 207 -5.41 -23.15 -8.00
N GLU A 208 -4.25 -23.09 -7.34
CA GLU A 208 -3.22 -24.14 -7.43
C GLU A 208 -2.40 -24.23 -6.13
N ALA A 209 -2.10 -25.46 -5.71
CA ALA A 209 -1.10 -25.80 -4.70
C ALA A 209 0.19 -26.26 -5.41
N LYS A 210 1.18 -25.39 -5.51
CA LYS A 210 2.45 -25.66 -6.22
C LYS A 210 3.40 -26.46 -5.34
N THR A 211 4.07 -27.44 -5.94
CA THR A 211 5.09 -28.30 -5.30
C THR A 211 6.36 -28.32 -6.14
N GLY A 212 7.46 -28.84 -5.60
CA GLY A 212 8.73 -28.99 -6.31
C GLY A 212 9.43 -27.67 -6.66
N LEU A 213 9.10 -26.57 -5.99
CA LEU A 213 9.72 -25.28 -6.28
C LEU A 213 11.13 -25.23 -5.70
N SER A 214 12.07 -24.69 -6.47
CA SER A 214 13.42 -24.41 -6.00
C SER A 214 13.46 -23.10 -5.19
N SER A 215 13.92 -23.19 -3.94
CA SER A 215 14.65 -22.08 -3.33
C SER A 215 15.99 -21.99 -4.05
N ARG A 216 16.31 -20.84 -4.66
CA ARG A 216 17.69 -20.57 -5.07
C ARG A 216 18.58 -20.90 -3.86
N GLU A 217 19.65 -21.65 -4.08
CA GLU A 217 20.45 -22.45 -3.12
C GLU A 217 20.92 -21.78 -1.81
N SER A 218 20.55 -20.54 -1.49
CA SER A 218 21.29 -19.75 -0.49
C SER A 218 20.53 -18.71 0.36
N ASP A 219 19.27 -18.85 0.84
CA ASP A 219 18.86 -17.87 1.89
C ASP A 219 17.69 -18.12 2.85
N ARG A 220 16.97 -19.24 2.81
CA ARG A 220 15.82 -19.42 3.74
C ARG A 220 15.79 -20.84 4.28
N PRO A 221 15.91 -21.05 5.60
CA PRO A 221 15.69 -22.37 6.17
C PRO A 221 14.25 -22.81 5.91
N ILE A 222 14.03 -24.09 5.69
CA ILE A 222 12.68 -24.66 5.75
C ILE A 222 12.29 -24.69 7.23
N VAL A 223 11.20 -24.00 7.59
CA VAL A 223 10.78 -23.82 9.00
C VAL A 223 9.42 -24.46 9.31
N MET A 224 8.80 -25.03 8.29
CA MET A 224 7.47 -25.64 8.36
C MET A 224 7.38 -26.79 7.36
N ASN A 225 6.89 -27.95 7.80
CA ASN A 225 6.79 -29.16 6.99
C ASN A 225 5.52 -29.95 7.34
N ARG A 226 5.02 -30.79 6.42
CA ARG A 226 3.80 -31.61 6.60
C ARG A 226 2.64 -30.79 7.15
N VAL A 227 2.40 -29.65 6.50
CA VAL A 227 1.24 -28.83 6.82
C VAL A 227 0.00 -29.65 6.50
N ALA A 228 -0.99 -29.57 7.39
CA ALA A 228 -2.22 -30.36 7.27
C ALA A 228 -3.42 -29.52 7.72
N CYS A 229 -3.67 -28.40 7.04
CA CYS A 229 -4.81 -27.55 7.31
C CYS A 229 -6.13 -28.33 7.11
N THR A 230 -7.10 -28.14 8.00
CA THR A 230 -8.43 -28.70 7.87
C THR A 230 -9.31 -27.92 6.89
N GLY A 231 -8.98 -26.65 6.65
CA GLY A 231 -9.71 -25.68 5.82
C GLY A 231 -10.53 -24.66 6.62
N THR A 232 -10.43 -24.70 7.95
CA THR A 232 -11.13 -23.76 8.86
C THR A 232 -10.19 -22.75 9.50
N GLU A 233 -8.89 -22.96 9.36
CA GLU A 233 -7.85 -22.11 9.90
C GLU A 233 -7.83 -20.76 9.19
N ARG A 234 -7.54 -19.69 9.95
CA ARG A 234 -7.42 -18.34 9.40
C ARG A 234 -5.98 -17.97 9.04
N ARG A 235 -5.01 -18.71 9.58
CA ARG A 235 -3.58 -18.51 9.31
C ARG A 235 -2.92 -19.86 9.08
N LEU A 236 -1.92 -19.87 8.21
CA LEU A 236 -1.10 -21.05 7.96
C LEU A 236 -0.44 -21.57 9.24
N ALA A 237 -0.03 -20.66 10.13
CA ALA A 237 0.58 -21.00 11.42
C ALA A 237 -0.38 -21.69 12.41
N ASP A 238 -1.69 -21.65 12.16
CA ASP A 238 -2.71 -22.29 13.01
C ASP A 238 -2.99 -23.74 12.58
N CYS A 239 -2.50 -24.16 11.40
CA CYS A 239 -2.64 -25.53 10.92
C CYS A 239 -1.71 -26.48 11.68
N PRO A 240 -2.05 -27.77 11.84
CA PRO A 240 -1.09 -28.78 12.25
C PRO A 240 0.11 -28.83 11.29
N PHE A 241 1.33 -28.85 11.83
CA PHE A 241 2.56 -28.99 11.06
C PHE A 241 3.69 -29.59 11.89
N VAL A 242 4.75 -30.02 11.23
CA VAL A 242 5.99 -30.53 11.84
C VAL A 242 7.09 -29.47 11.73
N CYS A 243 7.70 -29.11 12.86
CA CYS A 243 8.92 -28.29 12.89
C CYS A 243 10.11 -29.08 12.33
N THR A 244 10.83 -28.48 11.39
CA THR A 244 12.02 -29.08 10.76
C THR A 244 13.25 -28.92 11.66
N GLY A 245 13.48 -29.90 12.54
CA GLY A 245 14.72 -30.02 13.31
C GLY A 245 15.77 -30.96 12.68
N SER A 246 15.37 -31.83 11.76
CA SER A 246 16.28 -32.80 11.13
C SER A 246 15.60 -33.44 9.91
N GLN A 247 16.16 -33.20 8.73
CA GLN A 247 15.99 -33.91 7.44
C GLN A 247 14.58 -34.40 7.03
N GLN A 248 14.05 -33.80 5.94
CA GLN A 248 13.25 -34.51 4.93
C GLN A 248 12.96 -33.65 3.69
N CYS A 249 13.10 -32.33 3.79
CA CYS A 249 12.88 -31.42 2.67
C CYS A 249 14.21 -30.80 2.23
N SER A 250 14.46 -30.79 0.92
CA SER A 250 15.58 -30.12 0.28
C SER A 250 15.16 -28.72 -0.22
N SER A 251 16.14 -27.94 -0.67
CA SER A 251 15.92 -26.65 -1.34
C SER A 251 15.04 -26.74 -2.60
N SER A 252 14.77 -27.93 -3.13
CA SER A 252 13.90 -28.17 -4.30
C SER A 252 12.49 -28.67 -3.93
N THR A 253 12.13 -28.66 -2.65
CA THR A 253 10.84 -29.17 -2.13
C THR A 253 10.06 -28.05 -1.43
N VAL A 254 10.00 -26.88 -2.06
CA VAL A 254 9.31 -25.71 -1.49
C VAL A 254 7.88 -25.62 -2.03
N ALA A 255 6.95 -25.38 -1.11
CA ALA A 255 5.55 -25.13 -1.40
C ALA A 255 5.32 -23.74 -2.01
N GLY A 256 4.37 -23.66 -2.93
CA GLY A 256 3.89 -22.42 -3.51
C GLY A 256 2.38 -22.43 -3.69
N VAL A 257 1.85 -21.29 -4.13
CA VAL A 257 0.44 -21.14 -4.45
C VAL A 257 0.24 -20.31 -5.71
N VAL A 258 -0.92 -20.49 -6.33
CA VAL A 258 -1.57 -19.50 -7.21
C VAL A 258 -2.91 -19.18 -6.58
N CYS A 259 -3.14 -17.92 -6.24
CA CYS A 259 -4.38 -17.47 -5.63
C CYS A 259 -5.31 -16.84 -6.65
N LYS A 260 -6.61 -16.94 -6.41
CA LYS A 260 -7.64 -16.23 -7.15
C LYS A 260 -7.73 -14.79 -6.64
N PRO A 261 -7.39 -13.77 -7.45
CA PRO A 261 -7.53 -12.38 -7.03
C PRO A 261 -9.00 -12.07 -6.71
N ARG A 262 -9.23 -11.14 -5.78
CA ARG A 262 -10.58 -10.58 -5.61
C ARG A 262 -10.94 -9.78 -6.87
N PRO A 263 -12.21 -9.83 -7.33
CA PRO A 263 -12.66 -8.95 -8.38
C PRO A 263 -12.46 -7.50 -7.95
N ASP A 264 -12.25 -6.63 -8.93
CA ASP A 264 -12.13 -5.20 -8.68
C ASP A 264 -13.45 -4.69 -8.05
N GLU A 265 -13.35 -4.11 -6.85
CA GLU A 265 -14.50 -3.50 -6.17
C GLU A 265 -14.51 -1.99 -6.44
N LEU A 266 -15.68 -1.38 -6.47
CA LEU A 266 -15.83 0.04 -6.71
C LEU A 266 -16.62 0.69 -5.57
N ARG A 267 -16.20 1.88 -5.14
CA ARG A 267 -16.92 2.69 -4.14
C ARG A 267 -16.90 4.18 -4.46
N LEU A 268 -17.86 4.90 -3.89
CA LEU A 268 -17.91 6.36 -3.88
C LEU A 268 -17.52 6.91 -2.50
N VAL A 269 -16.64 7.91 -2.46
CA VAL A 269 -16.13 8.52 -1.21
C VAL A 269 -16.28 10.04 -1.24
N GLY A 270 -16.57 10.66 -0.10
CA GLY A 270 -16.59 12.13 0.04
C GLY A 270 -17.85 12.81 -0.49
N GLY A 271 -18.91 12.06 -0.77
CA GLY A 271 -20.21 12.57 -1.19
C GLY A 271 -21.37 11.89 -0.46
N SER A 272 -22.42 11.52 -1.21
CA SER A 272 -23.63 10.86 -0.71
C SER A 272 -23.68 9.38 -1.13
N ARG A 273 -24.85 8.74 -0.99
CA ARG A 273 -25.06 7.38 -1.50
C ARG A 273 -24.90 7.30 -3.03
N THR A 274 -25.27 8.35 -3.75
CA THR A 274 -25.24 8.43 -5.21
C THR A 274 -24.13 9.31 -5.75
N SER A 275 -23.27 9.85 -4.91
CA SER A 275 -22.24 10.78 -5.38
C SER A 275 -20.95 10.66 -4.60
N GLY A 276 -19.83 10.88 -5.28
CA GLY A 276 -18.52 10.86 -4.63
C GLY A 276 -17.38 10.69 -5.61
N ARG A 277 -16.16 10.77 -5.08
CA ARG A 277 -14.93 10.38 -5.77
C ARG A 277 -14.97 8.88 -6.03
N VAL A 278 -14.56 8.48 -7.22
CA VAL A 278 -14.52 7.06 -7.62
C VAL A 278 -13.22 6.44 -7.12
N GLU A 279 -13.34 5.37 -6.34
CA GLU A 279 -12.19 4.57 -5.91
C GLU A 279 -12.41 3.11 -6.30
N ILE A 280 -11.36 2.47 -6.82
CA ILE A 280 -11.34 1.06 -7.21
C ILE A 280 -10.41 0.31 -6.25
N TYR A 281 -10.86 -0.84 -5.76
CA TYR A 281 -10.01 -1.79 -5.06
C TYR A 281 -9.42 -2.74 -6.09
N ARG A 282 -8.16 -2.51 -6.45
CA ARG A 282 -7.42 -3.40 -7.35
C ARG A 282 -6.12 -3.78 -6.69
N GLY A 283 -5.84 -5.07 -6.67
CA GLY A 283 -4.52 -5.53 -6.30
C GLY A 283 -4.11 -5.40 -4.83
N GLY A 284 -5.07 -5.34 -3.92
CA GLY A 284 -4.80 -5.23 -2.48
C GLY A 284 -4.90 -3.80 -1.93
N SER A 285 -5.16 -2.80 -2.77
CA SER A 285 -5.26 -1.40 -2.34
C SER A 285 -6.38 -0.66 -3.06
N TRP A 286 -7.04 0.23 -2.33
CA TRP A 286 -7.91 1.26 -2.92
C TRP A 286 -7.05 2.32 -3.62
N GLY A 287 -7.48 2.74 -4.81
CA GLY A 287 -6.87 3.82 -5.57
C GLY A 287 -7.92 4.58 -6.39
N THR A 288 -7.55 5.77 -6.86
CA THR A 288 -8.46 6.71 -7.54
C THR A 288 -8.39 6.58 -9.06
N ILE A 289 -9.26 7.29 -9.77
CA ILE A 289 -9.24 7.43 -11.23
C ILE A 289 -8.91 8.89 -11.57
N CYS A 290 -8.02 9.12 -12.53
CA CYS A 290 -7.71 10.46 -13.03
C CYS A 290 -8.86 11.03 -13.89
N ASP A 291 -9.06 12.35 -13.83
CA ASP A 291 -10.07 13.06 -14.60
C ASP A 291 -9.69 13.33 -16.06
N SER A 292 -8.51 12.89 -16.51
CA SER A 292 -8.13 12.93 -17.93
C SER A 292 -9.15 12.18 -18.79
N ASN A 293 -9.78 12.88 -19.73
CA ASN A 293 -10.87 12.38 -20.58
C ASN A 293 -12.14 11.90 -19.86
N TRP A 294 -12.21 12.09 -18.53
CA TRP A 294 -13.35 11.65 -17.72
C TRP A 294 -14.63 12.38 -18.10
N ASN A 295 -15.61 11.63 -18.60
CA ASN A 295 -16.86 12.18 -19.14
C ASN A 295 -18.10 11.41 -18.64
N GLU A 296 -19.28 11.84 -19.08
CA GLU A 296 -20.56 11.27 -18.65
C GLU A 296 -20.72 9.79 -19.04
N THR A 297 -20.10 9.35 -20.15
CA THR A 297 -20.11 7.93 -20.54
C THR A 297 -19.35 7.09 -19.52
N ASP A 298 -18.16 7.52 -19.11
CA ASP A 298 -17.35 6.82 -18.09
C ASP A 298 -18.07 6.80 -16.74
N ALA A 299 -18.64 7.96 -16.36
CA ALA A 299 -19.44 8.08 -15.16
C ALA A 299 -20.68 7.17 -15.19
N GLY A 300 -21.31 7.02 -16.36
CA GLY A 300 -22.45 6.14 -16.58
C GLY A 300 -22.10 4.68 -16.31
N ILE A 301 -20.93 4.23 -16.76
CA ILE A 301 -20.41 2.88 -16.45
C ILE A 301 -20.25 2.70 -14.94
N VAL A 302 -19.65 3.66 -14.24
CA VAL A 302 -19.50 3.61 -12.78
C VAL A 302 -20.86 3.52 -12.07
N CYS A 303 -21.82 4.36 -12.47
CA CYS A 303 -23.13 4.39 -11.85
C CYS A 303 -23.89 3.07 -12.08
N ARG A 304 -23.86 2.53 -13.30
CA ARG A 304 -24.46 1.23 -13.62
C ARG A 304 -23.78 0.08 -12.88
N GLN A 305 -22.45 0.08 -12.79
CA GLN A 305 -21.68 -0.92 -12.04
C GLN A 305 -22.05 -0.92 -10.55
N LEU A 306 -22.41 0.23 -9.98
CA LEU A 306 -22.89 0.37 -8.60
C LEU A 306 -24.38 0.07 -8.41
N GLY A 307 -25.10 -0.28 -9.49
CA GLY A 307 -26.53 -0.59 -9.46
C GLY A 307 -27.46 0.62 -9.56
N PHE A 308 -26.95 1.79 -9.96
CA PHE A 308 -27.76 2.96 -10.30
C PHE A 308 -28.15 2.95 -11.77
N SER A 309 -29.13 3.78 -12.14
CA SER A 309 -29.68 3.79 -13.50
C SER A 309 -28.71 4.34 -14.53
N ASP A 310 -28.13 5.52 -14.25
CA ASP A 310 -27.15 6.19 -15.09
C ASP A 310 -26.44 7.31 -14.31
N ALA A 311 -25.43 7.94 -14.92
CA ALA A 311 -24.83 9.16 -14.40
C ALA A 311 -25.66 10.40 -14.74
N LEU A 312 -25.82 11.29 -13.76
CA LEU A 312 -26.30 12.65 -13.96
C LEU A 312 -25.15 13.60 -14.33
N GLU A 313 -23.99 13.43 -13.68
CA GLU A 313 -22.83 14.28 -13.90
C GLU A 313 -21.52 13.50 -13.69
N ALA A 314 -20.55 13.75 -14.57
CA ALA A 314 -19.15 13.45 -14.34
C ALA A 314 -18.46 14.64 -13.65
N LYS A 315 -17.72 14.38 -12.56
CA LYS A 315 -16.99 15.40 -11.81
C LYS A 315 -15.49 15.22 -11.96
N SER A 316 -14.79 16.33 -12.07
CA SER A 316 -13.33 16.43 -12.19
C SER A 316 -12.74 17.27 -11.06
N ALA A 317 -11.42 17.47 -11.09
CA ALA A 317 -10.67 18.35 -10.20
C ALA A 317 -10.87 18.06 -8.70
N ALA A 318 -10.97 16.78 -8.33
CA ALA A 318 -11.16 16.35 -6.96
C ALA A 318 -12.36 17.02 -6.25
N HIS A 319 -13.47 17.19 -6.98
CA HIS A 319 -14.69 17.85 -6.50
C HIS A 319 -15.18 17.35 -5.12
N PHE A 320 -15.05 16.04 -4.85
CA PHE A 320 -15.42 15.40 -3.58
C PHE A 320 -14.26 15.28 -2.58
N GLY A 321 -13.24 16.12 -2.76
CA GLY A 321 -11.96 16.03 -2.09
C GLY A 321 -11.00 15.07 -2.78
N GLN A 322 -9.72 15.26 -2.50
CA GLN A 322 -8.66 14.38 -2.98
C GLN A 322 -8.70 13.04 -2.26
N GLY A 323 -8.42 11.98 -3.00
CA GLY A 323 -8.15 10.66 -2.48
C GLY A 323 -6.72 10.51 -2.00
N SER A 324 -6.34 9.26 -1.78
CA SER A 324 -5.02 8.87 -1.28
C SER A 324 -4.64 7.50 -1.81
N GLY A 325 -3.35 7.24 -1.94
CA GLY A 325 -2.84 5.96 -2.44
C GLY A 325 -2.51 6.05 -3.94
N PRO A 326 -2.55 4.92 -4.67
CA PRO A 326 -2.29 4.94 -6.11
C PRO A 326 -3.44 5.60 -6.88
N VAL A 327 -3.13 6.15 -8.05
CA VAL A 327 -4.12 6.43 -9.10
C VAL A 327 -4.12 5.21 -10.01
N HIS A 328 -5.20 4.42 -9.96
CA HIS A 328 -5.26 3.12 -10.64
C HIS A 328 -5.47 3.24 -12.13
N MET A 329 -6.19 4.25 -12.59
CA MET A 329 -6.53 4.46 -13.99
C MET A 329 -6.35 5.91 -14.41
N ASP A 330 -5.88 6.12 -15.63
CA ASP A 330 -5.76 7.43 -16.27
C ASP A 330 -6.20 7.37 -17.73
N GLY A 331 -6.83 8.45 -18.20
CA GLY A 331 -7.36 8.57 -19.56
C GLY A 331 -8.41 7.52 -19.90
N VAL A 332 -9.34 7.28 -18.97
CA VAL A 332 -10.45 6.36 -19.21
C VAL A 332 -11.29 6.91 -20.36
N ALA A 333 -11.63 6.04 -21.31
CA ALA A 333 -12.39 6.39 -22.49
C ALA A 333 -13.35 5.25 -22.85
N CYS A 334 -14.39 5.07 -22.05
CA CYS A 334 -15.42 4.07 -22.26
C CYS A 334 -16.22 4.36 -23.54
N GLU A 335 -16.64 3.31 -24.24
CA GLU A 335 -17.57 3.39 -25.38
C GLU A 335 -19.05 3.43 -24.93
N GLY A 336 -19.32 3.02 -23.69
CA GLY A 336 -20.63 3.02 -23.05
C GLY A 336 -21.33 1.65 -23.03
N SER A 337 -20.70 0.62 -23.59
CA SER A 337 -21.23 -0.76 -23.62
C SER A 337 -20.62 -1.68 -22.57
N GLU A 338 -19.58 -1.20 -21.88
CA GLU A 338 -18.86 -1.94 -20.86
C GLU A 338 -19.72 -2.17 -19.61
N GLU A 339 -19.48 -3.28 -18.91
CA GLU A 339 -20.17 -3.58 -17.65
C GLU A 339 -19.43 -3.03 -16.43
N LYS A 340 -18.11 -2.86 -16.54
CA LYS A 340 -17.25 -2.34 -15.48
C LYS A 340 -16.32 -1.28 -16.02
N ILE A 341 -15.98 -0.32 -15.16
CA ILE A 341 -15.04 0.75 -15.51
C ILE A 341 -13.64 0.21 -15.87
N THR A 342 -13.29 -0.96 -15.31
CA THR A 342 -12.02 -1.66 -15.56
C THR A 342 -11.94 -2.31 -16.93
N ASP A 343 -13.06 -2.44 -17.64
CA ASP A 343 -13.15 -3.01 -18.98
C ASP A 343 -12.99 -1.92 -20.05
N CYS A 344 -13.09 -0.65 -19.67
CA CYS A 344 -12.92 0.48 -20.57
C CYS A 344 -11.45 0.65 -21.01
N PRO A 345 -11.21 1.09 -22.25
CA PRO A 345 -9.89 1.56 -22.67
C PRO A 345 -9.36 2.65 -21.73
N SER A 346 -8.08 2.55 -21.36
CA SER A 346 -7.36 3.53 -20.55
C SER A 346 -5.89 3.60 -20.97
N TYR A 347 -5.22 4.73 -20.71
CA TYR A 347 -3.84 4.91 -21.15
C TYR A 347 -2.85 4.04 -20.38
N CYS A 348 -3.03 3.90 -19.06
CA CYS A 348 -2.16 3.11 -18.19
C CYS A 348 -2.90 2.66 -16.92
N TRP A 349 -2.48 1.51 -16.39
CA TRP A 349 -2.81 1.05 -15.04
C TRP A 349 -1.61 1.27 -14.12
N GLU A 350 -1.82 1.86 -12.95
CA GLU A 350 -0.81 2.05 -11.87
C GLU A 350 0.43 2.92 -12.22
N GLU A 351 0.64 3.32 -13.48
CA GLU A 351 1.75 4.18 -13.95
C GLU A 351 1.22 5.49 -14.56
N THR A 352 0.80 6.45 -13.73
CA THR A 352 0.38 7.78 -14.17
C THR A 352 1.08 8.89 -13.37
N SER A 353 1.37 10.01 -14.03
CA SER A 353 1.82 11.25 -13.38
C SER A 353 0.65 12.08 -12.83
N CYS A 354 -0.58 11.59 -12.97
CA CYS A 354 -1.78 12.22 -12.46
C CYS A 354 -1.70 12.34 -10.93
N SER A 355 -1.99 13.54 -10.44
CA SER A 355 -2.00 13.82 -9.00
C SER A 355 -3.42 13.82 -8.49
N HIS A 356 -3.62 13.59 -7.19
CA HIS A 356 -4.96 13.52 -6.60
C HIS A 356 -5.80 14.80 -6.71
N SER A 357 -5.22 15.94 -7.12
CA SER A 357 -6.03 17.12 -7.47
C SER A 357 -6.91 16.90 -8.71
N HIS A 358 -6.67 15.81 -9.45
CA HIS A 358 -7.39 15.40 -10.66
C HIS A 358 -8.24 14.15 -10.42
N ASP A 359 -8.54 13.81 -9.16
CA ASP A 359 -9.37 12.63 -8.91
C ASP A 359 -10.79 12.84 -9.45
N ALA A 360 -11.24 11.88 -10.26
CA ALA A 360 -12.56 11.83 -10.86
C ALA A 360 -13.66 11.45 -9.85
N GLY A 361 -14.86 11.95 -10.11
CA GLY A 361 -16.06 11.68 -9.32
C GLY A 361 -17.31 11.55 -10.19
N VAL A 362 -18.39 11.09 -9.58
CA VAL A 362 -19.69 10.93 -10.24
C VAL A 362 -20.83 11.45 -9.37
N ILE A 363 -21.93 11.80 -10.02
CA ILE A 363 -23.27 11.90 -9.42
C ILE A 363 -24.19 10.98 -10.22
N CYS A 364 -24.78 10.00 -9.56
CA CYS A 364 -25.64 8.99 -10.16
C CYS A 364 -27.12 9.32 -9.95
N SER A 365 -27.95 8.83 -10.86
CA SER A 365 -29.41 8.88 -10.73
C SER A 365 -29.91 7.76 -9.82
N ASP A 366 -30.66 8.13 -8.76
CA ASP A 366 -31.30 7.19 -7.83
C ASP A 366 -32.52 6.43 -8.43
N GLY A 367 -32.82 6.63 -9.72
CA GLY A 367 -33.96 5.98 -10.40
C GLY A 367 -35.34 6.49 -9.97
N ASN A 368 -35.42 7.45 -9.04
CA ASN A 368 -36.65 8.12 -8.62
C ASN A 368 -36.65 9.61 -9.03
N THR A 369 -36.73 9.87 -10.33
CA THR A 369 -37.24 11.14 -10.84
C THR A 369 -38.61 10.91 -11.46
N VAL A 370 -39.64 10.99 -10.61
CA VAL A 370 -40.99 11.32 -11.07
C VAL A 370 -40.89 12.68 -11.74
N THR A 371 -41.29 12.71 -13.01
CA THR A 371 -41.55 13.91 -13.78
C THR A 371 -42.46 14.85 -13.00
N THR A 372 -41.98 16.04 -12.65
CA THR A 372 -42.87 17.16 -12.37
C THR A 372 -42.79 18.15 -13.51
N ASN A 373 -43.79 18.06 -14.39
CA ASN A 373 -44.20 19.11 -15.30
C ASN A 373 -44.43 20.42 -14.54
N LYS A 374 -43.77 21.50 -14.95
CA LYS A 374 -44.44 22.73 -15.42
C LYS A 374 -43.50 23.66 -16.15
#